data_AF-A0A1D3K8F1-F1
#
_entry.id   AF-A0A1D3K8F1-F1
#
_cell.length_a   1.000
_cell.length_b   1.000
_cell.length_c   1.000
_cell.angle_alpha   90.00
_cell.angle_beta   90.00
_cell.angle_gamma   90.00
#
_symmetry.space_group_name_H-M   'P 1'
#
loop_
_entity.id
_entity.type
_entity.pdbx_description
1 polymer ?
#
loop_
_entity_poly.entity_id
_entity_poly.type
_entity_poly.pdbx_seq_one_letter_code
_entity_poly.pdbx_strand_id
1 'polypeptide(L)' 'MNAETQAAILAIPQQPQRQDGILDQLHDLRVAANKLGLYDAADLLRGMLDSKQNQPTPS' A
#
# COMPACT_ATOMS: atom_id res chain seq x y z
N MET A 1 -23.94 -8.78 14.14
CA MET A 1 -22.86 -8.15 14.93
C MET A 1 -23.33 -8.08 16.37
N ASN A 2 -22.59 -8.64 17.31
CA ASN A 2 -23.00 -8.70 18.73
C ASN A 2 -22.43 -7.51 19.53
N ALA A 3 -22.96 -7.27 20.73
CA ALA A 3 -22.61 -6.12 21.57
C ALA A 3 -21.10 -6.10 21.94
N GLU A 4 -20.51 -7.26 22.17
CA GLU A 4 -19.08 -7.39 22.48
C GLU A 4 -18.19 -6.98 21.30
N THR A 5 -18.54 -7.39 20.08
CA THR A 5 -17.79 -6.99 18.87
C THR A 5 -17.87 -5.49 18.64
N GLN A 6 -19.02 -4.87 18.94
CA GLN A 6 -19.20 -3.43 18.79
C GLN A 6 -18.39 -2.64 19.83
N ALA A 7 -18.36 -3.10 21.08
CA ALA A 7 -17.52 -2.51 22.13
C ALA A 7 -16.03 -2.62 21.78
N ALA A 8 -15.60 -3.77 21.24
CA ALA A 8 -14.21 -3.99 20.82
C ALA A 8 -13.77 -3.04 19.70
N ILE A 9 -14.62 -2.80 18.70
CA ILE A 9 -14.31 -1.88 17.58
C ILE A 9 -14.21 -0.43 18.07
N LEU A 10 -15.11 -0.01 18.96
CA LEU A 10 -15.11 1.35 19.52
C LEU A 10 -13.89 1.63 20.42
N ALA A 11 -13.27 0.58 20.97
CA ALA A 11 -12.06 0.70 21.76
C ALA A 11 -10.79 0.88 20.92
N ILE A 12 -10.84 0.66 19.60
CA ILE A 12 -9.67 0.84 18.72
C ILE A 12 -9.45 2.35 18.52
N PRO A 13 -8.28 2.89 18.90
CA PRO A 13 -7.97 4.29 18.66
C PRO A 13 -8.04 4.60 17.16
N GLN A 14 -8.92 5.53 16.78
CA GLN A 14 -9.05 5.97 15.40
C GLN A 14 -7.77 6.71 14.99
N GLN A 15 -7.02 6.10 14.07
CA GLN A 15 -5.87 6.73 13.43
C GLN A 15 -6.37 7.49 12.19
N PRO A 16 -5.71 8.60 11.79
CA PRO A 16 -5.98 9.21 10.49
C PRO A 16 -5.82 8.15 9.41
N GLN A 17 -6.80 8.02 8.52
CA GLN A 17 -6.65 7.15 7.37
C GLN A 17 -5.53 7.71 6.49
N ARG A 18 -4.40 6.99 6.42
CA ARG A 18 -3.29 7.37 5.55
C ARG A 18 -3.72 7.09 4.11
N GLN A 19 -4.03 8.15 3.37
CA GLN A 19 -4.31 8.04 1.95
C GLN A 19 -2.97 8.01 1.20
N ASP A 20 -2.46 6.81 0.98
CA ASP A 20 -1.20 6.63 0.27
C ASP A 20 -1.39 6.75 -1.23
N GLY A 21 -0.48 7.50 -1.86
CA GLY A 21 -0.40 7.58 -3.30
C GLY A 21 -0.03 6.21 -3.89
N ILE A 22 -0.46 5.99 -5.13
CA ILE A 22 -0.14 4.75 -5.87
C ILE A 22 1.38 4.49 -5.89
N LEU A 23 2.20 5.55 -5.97
CA LEU A 23 3.66 5.43 -5.96
C LEU A 23 4.20 4.91 -4.64
N ASP A 24 3.70 5.43 -3.51
CA ASP A 24 4.13 5.00 -2.18
C ASP A 24 3.74 3.53 -1.95
N GLN A 25 2.54 3.14 -2.36
CA GLN A 25 2.06 1.76 -2.27
C GLN A 25 2.90 0.80 -3.13
N LEU A 26 3.21 1.17 -4.37
CA LEU A 26 4.05 0.35 -5.25
C LEU A 26 5.49 0.24 -4.73
N HIS A 27 6.01 1.31 -4.12
CA HIS A 27 7.32 1.30 -3.48
C HIS A 27 7.37 0.31 -2.31
N ASP A 28 6.41 0.39 -1.39
CA ASP A 28 6.34 -0.48 -0.22
C ASP A 28 6.16 -1.94 -0.61
N LEU A 29 5.32 -2.21 -1.62
CA LEU A 29 5.10 -3.54 -2.14
C LEU A 29 6.38 -4.13 -2.76
N ARG A 30 7.16 -3.31 -3.48
CA ARG A 30 8.47 -3.74 -4.01
C ARG A 30 9.45 -4.10 -2.89
N VAL A 31 9.49 -3.31 -1.83
CA VAL A 31 10.35 -3.58 -0.66
C VAL A 31 9.93 -4.89 0.02
N ALA A 32 8.63 -5.11 0.20
CA ALA A 32 8.10 -6.36 0.75
C ALA A 32 8.46 -7.57 -0.13
N ALA A 33 8.26 -7.47 -1.45
CA ALA A 33 8.60 -8.53 -2.40
C ALA A 33 10.09 -8.91 -2.33
N ASN A 34 10.99 -7.93 -2.24
CA ASN A 34 12.42 -8.17 -2.06
C ASN A 34 12.74 -8.91 -0.76
N LYS A 35 12.10 -8.53 0.35
CA LYS A 35 12.32 -9.18 1.66
C LYS A 35 11.80 -10.62 1.71
N LEU A 36 10.77 -10.93 0.93
CA LEU A 36 10.16 -12.26 0.85
C LEU A 36 10.80 -13.17 -0.21
N GLY A 37 11.79 -12.69 -0.96
CA GLY A 37 12.42 -13.45 -2.06
C GLY A 37 11.56 -13.57 -3.32
N LEU A 38 10.53 -12.74 -3.46
CA LEU A 38 9.61 -12.70 -4.60
C LEU A 38 10.19 -11.79 -5.70
N TYR A 39 11.36 -12.15 -6.23
CA TYR A 39 12.12 -11.27 -7.13
C TYR A 39 11.39 -10.95 -8.44
N ASP A 40 10.66 -11.91 -9.02
CA ASP A 40 9.84 -11.68 -10.23
C ASP A 40 8.78 -10.60 -9.97
N ALA A 41 8.15 -10.62 -8.79
CA ALA A 41 7.19 -9.61 -8.39
C ALA A 41 7.88 -8.25 -8.16
N ALA A 42 9.07 -8.24 -7.55
CA ALA A 42 9.83 -7.01 -7.33
C ALA A 42 10.23 -6.33 -8.66
N ASP A 43 10.62 -7.11 -9.67
CA ASP A 43 10.95 -6.62 -11.01
C ASP A 43 9.73 -6.04 -11.74
N LEU A 44 8.58 -6.72 -11.65
CA LEU A 44 7.30 -6.20 -12.17
C LEU A 44 6.95 -4.85 -11.52
N LEU A 45 7.06 -4.76 -10.19
CA LEU A 45 6.74 -3.53 -9.45
C LEU A 45 7.69 -2.38 -9.78
N ARG A 46 8.98 -2.67 -10.05
CA ARG A 46 9.92 -1.66 -10.56
C ARG A 46 9.44 -1.10 -11.91
N GLY A 47 9.07 -1.97 -12.85
CA GLY A 47 8.56 -1.51 -14.15
C GLY A 47 7.28 -0.66 -14.04
N MET A 48 6.40 -1.00 -13.11
CA MET A 48 5.19 -0.22 -12.83
C MET A 48 5.50 1.16 -12.23
N LEU A 49 6.46 1.24 -11.30
CA LEU A 49 6.93 2.50 -10.72
C LEU A 49 7.52 3.43 -11.80
N ASP A 50 8.42 2.90 -12.63
CA ASP A 50 9.07 3.66 -13.70
C ASP A 50 8.02 4.17 -14.72
N SER A 51 7.02 3.35 -15.01
CA SER A 51 5.90 3.74 -15.89
C SER A 51 5.03 4.84 -15.28
N LYS A 52 4.81 4.82 -13.95
CA LYS A 52 3.96 5.79 -13.24
C LYS A 52 4.67 7.12 -12.98
N GLN A 53 5.99 7.11 -12.80
CA GLN A 53 6.79 8.34 -12.68
C GLN A 53 6.89 9.11 -14.01
N ASN A 54 6.81 8.41 -15.14
CA ASN A 54 6.89 9.00 -16.47
C ASN A 54 5.52 9.35 -17.09
N GLN A 55 4.41 9.21 -16.35
CA GLN A 55 3.11 9.69 -16.82
C GLN A 55 3.03 11.21 -16.65
N PRO A 56 2.62 11.97 -17.69
CA PRO A 56 2.38 13.40 -17.53
C PRO A 56 1.30 13.61 -16.47
N THR A 57 1.59 14.41 -15.46
CA THR A 57 0.61 14.82 -14.46
C THR A 57 -0.58 15.45 -15.17
N PRO A 58 -1.82 14.97 -14.96
CA PRO A 58 -2.99 15.64 -15.51
C PRO A 58 -3.06 17.05 -14.93
N SER A 59 -3.08 18.04 -15.83
CA SER A 59 -3.17 19.48 -15.53
C SER A 59 -4.49 19.86 -14.86
#